data_AF-A0A494YW23-F1
#
_entry.id   AF-A0A494YW23-F1
#
_cell.length_a   1.000
_cell.length_b   1.000
_cell.length_c   1.000
_cell.angle_alpha   90.00
_cell.angle_beta   90.00
_cell.angle_gamma   90.00
#
_symmetry.space_group_name_H-M   'P 1'
#
loop_
_entity.id
_entity.type
_entity.pdbx_description
1 polymer ?
#
loop_
_entity_poly.entity_id
_entity_poly.type
_entity_poly.pdbx_seq_one_letter_code
_entity_poly.pdbx_strand_id
1 'polypeptide(L)' 'MKLLLGQLFFIGVIWIAMAVFYNDMTTSLSRYTFYLVTSWLLFIIVITIKTWLKERKEKKN' A
#
# COMPACT_ATOMS: atom_id res chain seq x y z
N MET A 1 -1.78 15.04 -0.67
CA MET A 1 -0.62 14.20 -1.06
C MET A 1 0.31 13.78 0.08
N LYS A 2 0.88 14.70 0.89
CA LYS A 2 1.95 14.36 1.86
C LYS A 2 1.60 13.25 2.86
N LEU A 3 0.38 13.28 3.41
CA LEU A 3 -0.11 12.23 4.32
C LEU A 3 -0.30 10.88 3.62
N LEU A 4 -0.89 10.86 2.42
CA LEU A 4 -1.06 9.63 1.62
C LEU A 4 0.30 9.02 1.23
N LEU A 5 1.28 9.86 0.86
CA LEU A 5 2.63 9.42 0.55
C LEU A 5 3.34 8.84 1.78
N GLY A 6 3.22 9.49 2.94
CA GLY A 6 3.76 8.98 4.20
C GLY A 6 3.11 7.65 4.58
N GLN A 7 1.78 7.55 4.49
CA GLN A 7 1.03 6.33 4.75
C GLN A 7 1.46 5.19 3.82
N LEU A 8 1.61 5.47 2.52
CA LEU A 8 2.08 4.50 1.53
C LEU A 8 3.51 4.03 1.83
N PHE A 9 4.40 4.93 2.27
CA PHE A 9 5.76 4.59 2.64
C PHE A 9 5.80 3.66 3.87
N PHE A 10 5.13 4.02 4.96
CA PHE A 10 5.09 3.19 6.18
C PHE A 10 4.44 1.83 5.93
N ILE A 11 3.28 1.79 5.28
CA ILE A 11 2.61 0.52 4.93
C ILE A 11 3.46 -0.30 3.95
N GLY A 12 4.17 0.33 3.01
CA GLY A 12 5.09 -0.34 2.11
C GLY A 12 6.25 -1.01 2.86
N VAL A 13 6.87 -0.33 3.82
CA VAL A 13 7.95 -0.91 4.65
C VAL A 13 7.46 -2.09 5.47
N ILE A 14 6.29 -1.95 6.11
CA ILE A 14 5.67 -3.03 6.90
C ILE A 14 5.33 -4.23 6.00
N TRP A 15 4.80 -3.96 4.81
CA TRP A 15 4.47 -5.00 3.85
C TRP A 15 5.71 -5.74 3.33
N ILE A 16 6.81 -5.03 3.03
CA ILE A 16 8.09 -5.64 2.63
C ILE A 16 8.60 -6.57 3.73
N ALA A 17 8.57 -6.13 4.98
CA ALA A 17 8.94 -7.00 6.11
C ALA A 17 8.06 -8.26 6.16
N MET A 18 6.73 -8.12 6.05
CA MET A 18 5.83 -9.27 6.01
C MET A 18 6.07 -10.18 4.80
N ALA A 19 6.42 -9.62 3.65
CA ALA A 19 6.70 -10.37 2.43
C ALA A 19 7.99 -11.21 2.55
N VAL A 20 9.02 -10.69 3.22
CA VAL A 20 10.27 -11.42 3.48
C VAL A 20 10.02 -12.63 4.37
N PHE A 21 9.17 -12.49 5.41
CA PHE A 21 8.82 -13.58 6.33
C PHE A 21 7.61 -14.41 5.86
N TYR A 22 7.10 -14.20 4.64
CA TYR A 22 5.89 -14.86 4.15
C TYR A 22 6.02 -16.39 4.10
N ASN A 23 7.21 -16.90 3.78
CA ASN A 23 7.46 -18.33 3.73
C ASN A 23 7.43 -19.00 5.12
N ASP A 24 7.74 -18.24 6.17
CA ASP A 24 7.72 -18.71 7.56
C ASP A 24 6.32 -18.57 8.20
N MET A 25 5.37 -17.92 7.52
CA MET A 25 3.97 -17.80 7.94
C MET A 25 3.21 -19.12 7.74
N THR A 26 3.42 -20.07 8.65
CA THR A 26 2.78 -21.39 8.67
C THR A 26 1.34 -21.38 9.18
N THR A 27 0.94 -20.34 9.92
CA THR A 27 -0.41 -20.21 10.48
C THR A 27 -1.35 -19.50 9.51
N SER A 28 -2.51 -20.09 9.24
CA SER A 28 -3.54 -19.55 8.34
C SER A 28 -3.92 -18.09 8.65
N LEU A 29 -3.99 -17.72 9.93
CA LEU A 29 -4.28 -16.34 10.36
C LEU A 29 -3.29 -15.31 9.79
N SER A 30 -1.98 -15.59 9.89
CA SER A 30 -0.93 -14.68 9.43
C SER A 30 -0.94 -14.47 7.91
N ARG A 31 -1.26 -15.53 7.17
CA ARG A 31 -1.41 -15.49 5.71
C ARG A 31 -2.65 -14.68 5.29
N TYR A 32 -3.77 -14.77 6.03
CA TYR A 32 -4.93 -13.91 5.81
C TYR A 32 -4.63 -12.44 6.07
N THR A 33 -3.89 -12.13 7.14
CA THR A 33 -3.46 -10.76 7.42
C THR A 33 -2.59 -10.22 6.30
N PHE A 34 -1.66 -11.03 5.76
CA PHE A 34 -0.85 -10.63 4.61
C PHE A 34 -1.71 -10.26 3.39
N TYR A 35 -2.72 -11.07 3.06
CA TYR A 35 -3.63 -10.75 1.94
C TYR A 35 -4.47 -9.50 2.20
N LEU A 36 -4.94 -9.30 3.43
CA LEU A 36 -5.71 -8.12 3.81
C LEU A 36 -4.86 -6.84 3.70
N VAL A 37 -3.64 -6.87 4.22
CA VAL A 37 -2.69 -5.74 4.12
C VAL A 37 -2.29 -5.50 2.67
N THR A 38 -2.07 -6.55 1.87
CA THR A 38 -1.77 -6.43 0.43
C THR A 38 -2.92 -5.78 -0.33
N SER A 39 -4.16 -6.21 -0.08
CA SER A 39 -5.36 -5.61 -0.68
C SER A 39 -5.48 -4.13 -0.33
N TRP A 40 -5.25 -3.77 0.93
CA TRP A 40 -5.27 -2.39 1.40
C TRP A 40 -4.15 -1.53 0.79
N LEU A 41 -2.94 -2.09 0.66
CA LEU A 41 -1.79 -1.42 0.03
C LEU A 41 -2.06 -1.13 -1.45
N LEU A 42 -2.61 -2.09 -2.19
CA LEU A 42 -3.00 -1.88 -3.60
C LEU A 42 -4.04 -0.77 -3.73
N PHE A 43 -5.03 -0.73 -2.84
CA PHE A 43 -6.04 0.32 -2.84
C PHE A 43 -5.44 1.71 -2.63
N ILE A 44 -4.53 1.86 -1.66
CA ILE A 44 -3.85 3.15 -1.40
C ILE A 44 -3.00 3.57 -2.60
N ILE A 45 -2.31 2.64 -3.27
CA ILE A 45 -1.54 2.92 -4.49
C ILE A 45 -2.46 3.50 -5.57
N VAL A 46 -3.59 2.85 -5.84
CA VAL A 46 -4.55 3.30 -6.85
C VAL A 46 -5.08 4.70 -6.55
N ILE A 47 -5.47 4.97 -5.30
CA ILE A 47 -5.95 6.30 -4.89
C ILE A 47 -4.85 7.35 -5.04
N THR A 48 -3.62 7.01 -4.64
CA THR A 48 -2.48 7.94 -4.69
C THR A 48 -2.19 8.32 -6.15
N ILE A 49 -2.12 7.34 -7.05
CA ILE A 49 -1.91 7.57 -8.48
C ILE A 49 -3.07 8.37 -9.07
N LYS A 50 -4.32 8.00 -8.78
CA LYS A 50 -5.51 8.69 -9.28
C LYS A 50 -5.53 10.15 -8.85
N THR A 51 -5.25 10.42 -7.58
CA THR A 51 -5.18 11.79 -7.04
C THR A 51 -4.04 12.56 -7.70
N TRP A 52 -2.92 11.90 -7.99
CA TRP A 52 -1.73 12.56 -8.56
C TRP A 52 -1.93 12.91 -10.03
N LEU A 53 -2.58 12.02 -10.78
CA LEU A 53 -3.01 12.29 -12.14
C LEU A 53 -4.05 13.41 -12.18
N LYS A 54 -4.98 13.46 -11.20
CA LYS A 54 -5.97 14.55 -11.10
C LYS A 54 -5.30 15.90 -10.83
N GLU A 55 -4.43 15.99 -9.83
CA GLU A 55 -3.70 17.22 -9.50
C GLU A 55 -2.85 17.71 -10.70
N ARG A 56 -2.22 16.79 -11.45
CA ARG A 56 -1.47 17.15 -12.67
C ARG A 56 -2.35 17.73 -13.77
N LYS A 57 -3.60 17.27 -13.90
CA LYS A 57 -4.56 17.81 -14.88
C LYS A 57 -5.09 19.17 -14.48
N GLU A 58 -5.42 19.37 -13.20
CA GLU A 58 -5.89 20.66 -12.69
C GLU A 58 -4.81 21.75 -12.75
N LYS A 59 -3.53 21.40 -12.60
CA LYS A 59 -2.42 22.36 -12.70
C LYS A 59 -2.05 22.81 -14.13
N LYS A 60 -2.65 22.20 -15.15
CA LYS A 60 -2.37 22.48 -16.58
C LYS A 60 -3.44 23.39 -17.21
N ASN A 61 -4.60 23.54 -16.57
CA ASN A 61 -5.61 24.57 -16.88
C ASN A 61 -5.40 25.80 -16.00
#